data_AF-A0A7X3Y9Q4-F1
#
_entry.id   AF-A0A7X3Y9Q4-F1
#
_cell.length_a   1.000
_cell.length_b   1.000
_cell.length_c   1.000
_cell.angle_alpha   90.00
_cell.angle_beta   90.00
_cell.angle_gamma   90.00
#
_symmetry.space_group_name_H-M   'P 1'
#
loop_
_entity.id
_entity.type
_entity.pdbx_description
1 polymer ?
#
loop_
_entity_poly.entity_id
_entity_poly.type
_entity_poly.pdbx_seq_one_letter_code
_entity_poly.pdbx_strand_id
1 'polypeptide(L)'
;MDADRLAALEALERKVLWLSSWMIHNANHLRESRDGLKVGGHQASSASVATILTALYFDTLKLGDRVAVKPHASPVYHAIQYLLGRQSREKLERFRAFGGAQSYPSRTKDSDDVDFSTGSVGLGVGITTFASIMQDYVRLKGLGDGSPPG
;
A
#
# COMPACT_ATOMS: atom_id res chain seq x y z
N MET A 1 21.28 -10.87 5.74
CA MET A 1 20.54 -10.08 6.74
C MET A 1 21.01 -10.54 8.10
N ASP A 2 21.44 -9.64 8.98
CA ASP A 2 21.79 -10.01 10.36
C ASP A 2 20.52 -10.34 11.17
N ALA A 3 20.72 -10.96 12.34
CA ALA A 3 19.62 -11.44 13.18
C ALA A 3 18.74 -10.29 13.72
N ASP A 4 19.35 -9.14 14.04
CA ASP A 4 18.64 -7.99 14.59
C ASP A 4 17.70 -7.35 13.57
N ARG A 5 18.16 -7.22 12.32
CA ARG A 5 17.37 -6.73 11.19
C ARG A 5 16.20 -7.64 10.88
N LEU A 6 16.42 -8.97 10.89
CA LEU A 6 15.32 -9.93 10.72
C LEU A 6 14.28 -9.79 11.84
N ALA A 7 14.71 -9.73 13.09
CA ALA A 7 13.82 -9.57 14.24
C ALA A 7 13.00 -8.26 14.18
N ALA A 8 13.61 -7.17 13.70
CA ALA A 8 12.92 -5.90 13.47
C ALA A 8 11.84 -6.03 12.39
N LEU A 9 12.13 -6.68 11.26
CA LEU A 9 11.15 -6.92 10.20
C LEU A 9 10.00 -7.79 10.67
N GLU A 10 10.25 -8.85 11.45
CA GLU A 10 9.19 -9.67 12.02
C GLU A 10 8.29 -8.87 12.99
N ALA A 11 8.87 -7.95 13.77
CA ALA A 11 8.10 -7.07 14.64
C ALA A 11 7.23 -6.10 13.84
N LEU A 12 7.76 -5.54 12.75
CA LEU A 12 7.02 -4.68 11.83
C LEU A 12 5.88 -5.45 11.14
N GLU A 13 6.14 -6.66 10.65
CA GLU A 13 5.12 -7.52 10.04
C GLU A 13 3.96 -7.78 11.00
N ARG A 14 4.24 -8.16 12.25
CA ARG A 14 3.21 -8.37 13.28
C ARG A 14 2.39 -7.09 13.51
N LYS A 15 3.04 -5.92 13.55
CA LYS A 15 2.36 -4.64 13.75
C LYS A 15 1.48 -4.27 12.55
N VAL A 16 1.99 -4.47 11.34
CA VAL A 16 1.26 -4.24 10.08
C VAL A 16 0.03 -5.15 9.99
N LEU A 17 0.16 -6.44 10.31
CA LEU A 17 -0.95 -7.39 10.36
C LEU A 17 -2.02 -6.96 11.37
N TRP A 18 -1.60 -6.55 12.56
CA TRP A 18 -2.51 -6.08 13.59
C TRP A 18 -3.27 -4.81 13.15
N LEU A 19 -2.56 -3.82 12.61
CA LEU A 19 -3.16 -2.57 12.14
C LEU A 19 -4.13 -2.79 10.97
N SER A 20 -3.74 -3.60 9.99
CA SER A 20 -4.61 -3.92 8.84
C SER A 20 -5.90 -4.63 9.27
N SER A 21 -5.80 -5.55 10.23
CA SER A 21 -6.96 -6.25 10.82
C SER A 21 -7.82 -5.30 11.63
N TRP A 22 -7.19 -4.44 12.44
CA TRP A 22 -7.87 -3.44 13.25
C TRP A 22 -8.63 -2.41 12.39
N MET A 23 -8.06 -1.94 11.27
CA MET A 23 -8.76 -1.03 10.36
C MET A 23 -10.08 -1.61 9.86
N ILE A 24 -10.06 -2.87 9.44
CA ILE A 24 -11.26 -3.58 8.97
C ILE A 24 -12.24 -3.78 10.12
N HIS A 25 -11.75 -4.17 11.29
CA HIS A 25 -12.58 -4.34 12.47
C HIS A 25 -13.24 -3.03 12.90
N ASN A 26 -12.47 -1.95 13.01
CA ASN A 26 -12.94 -0.61 13.33
C ASN A 26 -14.03 -0.16 12.37
N ALA A 27 -13.82 -0.32 11.05
CA ALA A 27 -14.79 0.10 10.03
C ALA A 27 -16.12 -0.68 10.06
N ASN A 28 -16.12 -1.93 10.55
CA ASN A 28 -17.30 -2.80 10.53
C ASN A 28 -17.98 -2.97 11.90
N HIS A 29 -17.28 -2.68 13.01
CA HIS A 29 -17.76 -3.01 14.36
C HIS A 29 -17.65 -1.87 15.38
N LEU A 30 -16.70 -0.94 15.24
CA LEU A 30 -16.49 0.12 16.24
C LEU A 30 -17.02 1.47 15.79
N ARG A 31 -16.81 1.81 14.52
CA ARG A 31 -17.32 3.04 13.93
C ARG A 31 -18.83 2.95 13.78
N GLU A 32 -19.53 3.98 14.24
CA GLU A 32 -20.98 4.10 14.10
C GLU A 32 -21.41 3.95 12.63
N SER A 33 -22.34 3.04 12.38
CA SER A 33 -22.89 2.79 11.05
C SER A 33 -24.18 3.58 10.84
N ARG A 34 -24.28 4.27 9.70
CA ARG A 34 -25.46 5.10 9.37
C ARG A 34 -26.68 4.26 8.95
N ASP A 35 -26.43 3.10 8.36
CA ASP A 35 -27.44 2.23 7.73
C ASP A 35 -27.39 0.78 8.26
N GLY A 36 -26.47 0.48 9.18
CA GLY A 36 -26.25 -0.86 9.72
C GLY A 36 -25.53 -1.81 8.74
N LEU A 37 -25.14 -1.36 7.55
CA LEU A 37 -24.46 -2.20 6.57
C LEU A 37 -22.97 -2.33 6.87
N LYS A 38 -22.42 -3.50 6.57
CA LYS A 38 -20.97 -3.75 6.64
C LYS A 38 -20.27 -3.01 5.51
N VAL A 39 -19.19 -2.31 5.86
CA VAL A 39 -18.36 -1.53 4.94
C VAL A 39 -17.41 -2.44 4.14
N GLY A 40 -17.09 -3.62 4.68
CA GLY A 40 -16.24 -4.63 4.06
C GLY A 40 -14.74 -4.44 4.31
N GLY A 41 -13.92 -5.09 3.50
CA GLY A 41 -12.46 -5.17 3.64
C GLY A 41 -11.96 -6.62 3.60
N HIS A 42 -10.79 -6.87 3.02
CA HIS A 42 -10.28 -8.22 2.80
C HIS A 42 -9.09 -8.54 3.73
N GLN A 43 -9.39 -9.13 4.89
CA GLN A 43 -8.38 -9.57 5.86
C GLN A 43 -7.43 -10.61 5.24
N ALA A 44 -8.00 -11.67 4.66
CA ALA A 44 -7.21 -12.74 4.06
C ALA A 44 -6.26 -12.25 2.94
N SER A 45 -6.74 -11.33 2.09
CA SER A 45 -5.90 -10.76 1.03
C SER A 45 -4.78 -9.86 1.57
N SER A 46 -4.97 -9.24 2.73
CA SER A 46 -3.95 -8.43 3.39
C SER A 46 -2.91 -9.33 4.06
N ALA A 47 -3.37 -10.33 4.80
CA ALA A 47 -2.52 -11.29 5.48
C ALA A 47 -1.63 -12.07 4.49
N SER A 48 -2.18 -12.47 3.33
CA SER A 48 -1.44 -13.26 2.34
C SER A 48 -0.22 -12.56 1.73
N VAL A 49 -0.10 -11.23 1.87
CA VAL A 49 1.01 -10.44 1.32
C VAL A 49 1.78 -9.65 2.38
N ALA A 50 1.48 -9.85 3.67
CA ALA A 50 2.08 -9.05 4.74
C ALA A 50 3.60 -9.23 4.80
N THR A 51 4.09 -10.47 4.73
CA THR A 51 5.53 -10.78 4.74
C THR A 51 6.27 -10.11 3.58
N ILE A 52 5.78 -10.29 2.34
CA ILE A 52 6.44 -9.74 1.16
C ILE A 52 6.38 -8.21 1.12
N LEU A 53 5.26 -7.60 1.53
CA LEU A 53 5.17 -6.14 1.58
C LEU A 53 6.02 -5.55 2.72
N THR A 54 6.16 -6.25 3.84
CA THR A 54 7.06 -5.83 4.93
C THR A 54 8.51 -5.81 4.44
N ALA A 55 8.98 -6.91 3.85
CA ALA A 55 10.33 -6.98 3.28
C ALA A 55 10.52 -5.96 2.14
N LEU A 56 9.51 -5.75 1.30
CA LEU A 56 9.60 -4.79 0.21
C LEU A 56 9.76 -3.36 0.75
N TYR A 57 8.82 -2.90 1.58
CA TYR A 57 8.76 -1.49 1.99
C TYR A 57 9.76 -1.08 3.08
N PHE A 58 10.14 -1.98 3.98
CA PHE A 58 11.05 -1.65 5.08
C PHE A 58 12.50 -2.05 4.83
N ASP A 59 12.77 -2.81 3.77
CA ASP A 59 14.09 -3.40 3.54
C ASP A 59 14.64 -3.20 2.12
N THR A 60 13.79 -3.45 1.12
CA THR A 60 14.24 -3.65 -0.26
C THR A 60 14.10 -2.42 -1.14
N LEU A 61 12.98 -1.70 -1.04
CA LEU A 61 12.65 -0.59 -1.93
C LEU A 61 13.70 0.52 -1.83
N LYS A 62 14.10 1.01 -3.00
CA LYS A 62 14.99 2.15 -3.16
C LYS A 62 14.24 3.36 -3.66
N LEU A 63 14.93 4.49 -3.66
CA LEU A 63 14.43 5.69 -4.30
C LEU A 63 14.23 5.43 -5.80
N GLY A 64 13.02 5.69 -6.30
CA GLY A 64 12.67 5.52 -7.70
C GLY A 64 11.81 4.28 -7.98
N ASP A 65 11.93 3.24 -7.16
CA ASP A 65 11.14 2.01 -7.29
C ASP A 65 9.64 2.32 -7.19
N ARG A 66 8.84 1.72 -8.08
CA ARG A 66 7.38 1.93 -8.14
C ARG A 66 6.63 0.61 -7.96
N VAL A 67 5.61 0.59 -7.10
CA VAL A 67 4.91 -0.64 -6.73
C VAL A 67 3.42 -0.57 -7.07
N ALA A 68 2.96 -1.48 -7.92
CA ALA A 68 1.53 -1.73 -8.11
C ALA A 68 1.02 -2.72 -7.04
N VAL A 69 0.49 -2.18 -5.94
CA VAL A 69 -0.01 -3.00 -4.84
C VAL A 69 -1.32 -3.69 -5.21
N LYS A 70 -1.46 -4.97 -4.82
CA LYS A 70 -2.70 -5.74 -4.97
C LYS A 70 -3.89 -4.95 -4.38
N PRO A 71 -5.01 -4.77 -5.10
CA PRO A 71 -6.01 -3.77 -4.72
C PRO A 71 -6.65 -4.07 -3.37
N HIS A 72 -7.07 -5.33 -3.19
CA HIS A 72 -7.71 -5.82 -1.98
C HIS A 72 -6.77 -5.92 -0.76
N ALA A 73 -5.47 -5.69 -0.96
CA ALA A 73 -4.48 -5.57 0.11
C ALA A 73 -4.29 -4.10 0.55
N SER A 74 -5.23 -3.19 0.26
CA SER A 74 -5.18 -1.81 0.75
C SER A 74 -4.97 -1.68 2.26
N PRO A 75 -5.57 -2.51 3.16
CA PRO A 75 -5.38 -2.32 4.60
C PRO A 75 -3.95 -2.56 5.07
N VAL A 76 -3.26 -3.58 4.53
CA VAL A 76 -1.84 -3.82 4.83
C VAL A 76 -0.96 -2.71 4.26
N TYR A 77 -1.27 -2.20 3.07
CA TYR A 77 -0.55 -1.05 2.50
C TYR A 77 -0.70 0.21 3.35
N HIS A 78 -1.92 0.61 3.71
CA HIS A 78 -2.13 1.81 4.52
C HIS A 78 -1.52 1.67 5.93
N ALA A 79 -1.49 0.46 6.49
CA ALA A 79 -0.79 0.18 7.75
C ALA A 79 0.73 0.42 7.62
N ILE A 80 1.34 -0.02 6.52
CA ILE A 80 2.76 0.25 6.22
C ILE A 80 2.99 1.75 6.07
N GLN A 81 2.17 2.45 5.27
CA GLN A 81 2.30 3.90 5.07
C GLN A 81 2.14 4.68 6.37
N TYR A 82 1.28 4.21 7.29
CA TYR A 82 1.13 4.79 8.62
C TYR A 82 2.39 4.64 9.47
N LEU A 83 3.02 3.46 9.48
CA LEU A 83 4.28 3.24 10.19
C LEU A 83 5.44 4.04 9.59
N LEU A 84 5.40 4.33 8.29
CA LEU A 84 6.35 5.19 7.59
C LEU A 84 6.04 6.70 7.74
N GLY A 85 4.99 7.07 8.47
CA GLY A 85 4.61 8.47 8.70
C GLY A 85 3.95 9.17 7.50
N ARG A 86 3.55 8.42 6.46
CA ARG A 86 2.92 8.95 5.23
C ARG A 86 1.40 8.89 5.25
N GLN A 87 0.83 8.25 6.27
CA GLN A 87 -0.62 8.12 6.46
C GLN A 87 -0.99 8.49 7.90
N SER A 88 -2.14 9.14 8.09
CA SER A 88 -2.58 9.57 9.43
C SER A 88 -3.47 8.52 10.09
N ARG A 89 -3.46 8.51 11.43
CA ARG A 89 -4.37 7.67 12.22
C ARG A 89 -5.83 7.95 11.89
N GLU A 90 -6.20 9.22 11.76
CA GLU A 90 -7.57 9.65 11.45
C GLU A 90 -8.06 9.06 10.12
N LYS A 91 -7.20 8.98 9.10
CA LYS A 91 -7.53 8.37 7.82
C LYS A 91 -7.74 6.86 7.94
N LEU A 92 -6.96 6.17 8.78
CA LEU A 92 -7.13 4.74 9.07
C LEU A 92 -8.44 4.45 9.80
N GLU A 93 -8.79 5.26 10.81
CA GLU A 93 -10.08 5.20 11.52
C GLU A 93 -11.26 5.40 10.55
N ARG A 94 -11.03 6.25 9.54
CA ARG A 94 -11.97 6.53 8.46
C ARG A 94 -11.83 5.59 7.26
N PHE A 95 -11.21 4.42 7.39
CA PHE A 95 -11.09 3.45 6.28
C PHE A 95 -12.43 3.22 5.58
N ARG A 96 -12.45 3.36 4.25
CA ARG A 96 -13.61 3.32 3.33
C ARG A 96 -14.71 4.36 3.56
N ALA A 97 -14.54 5.30 4.48
CA ALA A 97 -15.42 6.45 4.60
C ALA A 97 -15.00 7.56 3.63
N PHE A 98 -15.92 8.47 3.31
CA PHE A 98 -15.61 9.65 2.51
C PHE A 98 -14.46 10.45 3.16
N GLY A 99 -13.44 10.76 2.35
CA GLY A 99 -12.23 11.45 2.80
C GLY A 99 -11.31 10.63 3.71
N GLY A 100 -11.57 9.34 3.92
CA GLY A 100 -10.66 8.42 4.63
C GLY A 100 -9.78 7.59 3.68
N ALA A 101 -9.02 6.65 4.25
CA ALA A 101 -8.20 5.72 3.47
C ALA A 101 -9.08 4.86 2.55
N GLN A 102 -8.66 4.70 1.29
CA GLN A 102 -9.50 4.08 0.27
C GLN A 102 -9.59 2.56 0.35
N SER A 103 -10.66 2.01 -0.24
CA SER A 103 -10.84 0.56 -0.38
C SER A 103 -9.74 -0.11 -1.21
N TYR A 104 -9.16 0.63 -2.15
CA TYR A 104 -8.10 0.21 -3.07
C TYR A 104 -7.13 1.39 -3.20
N PRO A 105 -5.80 1.18 -3.25
CA PRO A 105 -4.85 2.29 -3.36
C PRO A 105 -5.18 3.18 -4.56
N SER A 106 -5.29 4.48 -4.32
CA SER A 106 -5.75 5.44 -5.32
C SER A 106 -4.93 6.73 -5.29
N ARG A 107 -4.21 7.01 -6.38
CA ARG A 107 -3.38 8.21 -6.55
C ARG A 107 -4.11 9.54 -6.34
N THR A 108 -5.41 9.57 -6.62
CA THR A 108 -6.19 10.81 -6.59
C THR A 108 -7.05 10.95 -5.35
N LYS A 109 -7.19 9.89 -4.54
CA LYS A 109 -8.11 9.86 -3.40
C LYS A 109 -7.42 9.56 -2.07
N ASP A 110 -6.30 8.85 -2.11
CA ASP A 110 -5.44 8.70 -0.94
C ASP A 110 -4.44 9.85 -0.85
N SER A 111 -4.03 10.15 0.38
CA SER A 111 -2.99 11.12 0.68
C SER A 111 -1.61 10.48 0.86
N ASP A 112 -1.53 9.15 0.91
CA ASP A 112 -0.26 8.43 0.96
C ASP A 112 0.34 8.26 -0.45
N ASP A 113 1.60 7.84 -0.50
CA ASP A 113 2.44 7.80 -1.71
C ASP A 113 2.10 6.59 -2.59
N VAL A 114 0.91 6.62 -3.20
CA VAL A 114 0.45 5.58 -4.14
C VAL A 114 1.10 5.79 -5.50
N ASP A 115 1.86 4.81 -5.99
CA ASP A 115 2.47 4.87 -7.32
C ASP A 115 1.44 4.66 -8.44
N PHE A 116 0.58 3.66 -8.28
CA PHE A 116 -0.41 3.24 -9.28
C PHE A 116 -1.77 2.97 -8.64
N SER A 117 -2.83 3.49 -9.24
CA SER A 117 -4.21 3.14 -8.87
C SER A 117 -4.54 1.74 -9.39
N THR A 118 -4.82 0.79 -8.52
CA THR A 118 -4.99 -0.63 -8.92
C THR A 118 -6.42 -1.15 -8.82
N GLY A 119 -7.42 -0.32 -8.55
CA GLY A 119 -8.81 -0.74 -8.33
C GLY A 119 -9.47 -1.61 -9.43
N SER A 120 -8.95 -1.57 -10.66
CA SER A 120 -9.34 -2.50 -11.74
C SER A 120 -8.31 -3.63 -11.85
N VAL A 121 -8.76 -4.86 -11.61
CA VAL A 121 -7.92 -6.06 -11.67
C VAL A 121 -7.37 -6.27 -13.10
N GLY A 122 -6.08 -6.59 -13.21
CA GLY A 122 -5.38 -6.77 -14.50
C GLY A 122 -4.55 -5.57 -14.96
N LEU A 123 -4.98 -4.33 -14.65
CA LEU A 123 -4.23 -3.13 -15.04
C LEU A 123 -2.88 -2.99 -14.32
N GLY A 124 -2.75 -3.54 -13.10
CA GLY A 124 -1.53 -3.44 -12.30
C GLY A 124 -0.30 -4.00 -13.00
N VAL A 125 -0.43 -5.13 -13.70
CA VAL A 125 0.69 -5.74 -14.46
C VAL A 125 0.95 -4.96 -15.76
N GLY A 126 -0.12 -4.54 -16.45
CA GLY A 126 0.00 -3.76 -17.67
C GLY A 126 0.73 -2.44 -17.43
N ILE A 127 0.28 -1.66 -16.45
CA ILE A 127 0.83 -0.32 -16.19
C ILE A 127 2.29 -0.36 -15.75
N THR A 128 2.70 -1.33 -14.92
CA THR A 128 4.11 -1.45 -14.50
C THR A 128 5.01 -1.87 -15.65
N THR A 129 4.54 -2.78 -16.51
CA THR A 129 5.27 -3.20 -17.71
C THR A 129 5.49 -2.02 -18.65
N PHE A 130 4.44 -1.26 -18.97
CA PHE A 130 4.57 -0.08 -19.82
C PHE A 130 5.39 1.04 -19.17
N ALA A 131 5.26 1.24 -17.85
CA ALA A 131 6.07 2.21 -17.13
C ALA A 131 7.56 1.91 -17.24
N SER A 132 7.96 0.64 -17.03
CA SER A 132 9.34 0.19 -17.18
C SER A 132 9.88 0.40 -18.60
N ILE A 133 9.11 0.03 -19.64
CA ILE A 133 9.51 0.25 -21.04
C ILE A 133 9.67 1.74 -21.36
N MET A 134 8.73 2.57 -20.91
CA MET A 134 8.77 4.01 -21.17
C MET A 134 9.94 4.69 -20.45
N GLN A 135 10.25 4.26 -19.24
CA GLN A 135 11.39 4.76 -18.48
C GLN A 135 12.71 4.47 -19.22
N ASP A 136 12.88 3.25 -19.74
CA ASP A 136 14.04 2.91 -20.57
C ASP A 136 14.07 3.71 -21.87
N TYR A 137 12.93 3.89 -22.52
CA TYR A 137 12.84 4.71 -23.73
C TYR A 137 13.31 6.15 -23.49
N VAL A 138 12.79 6.81 -22.45
CA VAL A 138 13.17 8.19 -22.09
C VAL A 138 14.65 8.30 -21.81
N ARG A 139 15.21 7.34 -21.06
CA ARG A 139 16.65 7.26 -20.76
C ARG A 139 17.49 7.12 -22.02
N LEU A 140 17.16 6.15 -22.89
CA LEU A 140 17.91 5.88 -24.11
C LEU A 140 17.82 7.00 -25.15
N LYS A 141 16.77 7.82 -25.10
CA LYS A 141 16.62 8.99 -25.96
C LYS A 141 17.23 10.27 -25.39
N GLY A 142 17.83 10.22 -24.20
CA GLY A 142 18.40 11.40 -23.54
C GLY A 142 17.34 12.44 -23.18
N LEU A 143 16.10 12.00 -22.95
CA LEU A 143 14.96 12.86 -22.62
C LEU A 143 14.75 12.99 -21.10
N GLY A 144 15.50 12.23 -20.30
CA GLY A 144 15.48 12.28 -18.84
C GLY A 144 16.47 13.29 -18.27
N ASP A 145 16.42 13.48 -16.95
CA ASP A 145 17.31 14.35 -16.16
C ASP A 145 18.68 13.71 -15.86
N GLY A 146 18.96 12.53 -16.39
CA GLY A 146 20.16 11.75 -16.12
C GLY A 146 20.10 10.91 -14.84
N SER A 147 18.98 10.94 -14.10
CA SER A 147 18.76 10.06 -12.95
C SER A 147 18.69 8.59 -13.40
N PRO A 148 19.24 7.65 -12.61
CA PRO A 148 19.09 6.23 -12.91
C PRO A 148 17.61 5.83 -12.90
N PRO A 149 17.21 4.87 -13.75
CA PRO A 149 15.86 4.32 -13.69
C PRO A 149 15.69 3.55 -12.36
N GLY A 150 14.59 3.83 -11.64
CA GLY A 150 14.07 2.97 -10.56
C GLY A 150 13.16 1.85 -11.06
#